data_AF-A0AAD0F9B5-F1
#
_entry.id   AF-A0AAD0F9B5-F1
#
_cell.length_a   1.000
_cell.length_b   1.000
_cell.length_c   1.000
_cell.angle_alpha   90.00
_cell.angle_beta   90.00
_cell.angle_gamma   90.00
#
_symmetry.space_group_name_H-M   'P 1'
#
loop_
_entity.id
_entity.type
_entity.pdbx_description
1 polymer ?
#
loop_
_entity_poly.entity_id
_entity_poly.type
_entity_poly.pdbx_seq_one_letter_code
_entity_poly.pdbx_strand_id
1 'polypeptide(L)'
;MTRTERLLAFLQILRTCRHPMTGQRLALELSVSLRTVYRDIATLQAQGADIRGEAGIGYILRPGFLLPPLMFNEQEIDALMLGMRWVAQQADKSLVQAALGVLSKAEAVMLSAIAGKFIKTALFAAPSQYRPAY
;
A
#
# COMPACT_ATOMS: atom_id res chain seq x y z
N MET A 1 -8.87 20.69 18.49
CA MET A 1 -8.57 19.57 17.58
C MET A 1 -9.67 18.54 17.67
N THR A 2 -10.31 18.22 16.55
CA THR A 2 -11.35 17.19 16.50
C THR A 2 -10.75 15.80 16.75
N ARG A 3 -11.58 14.82 17.12
CA ARG A 3 -11.10 13.44 17.32
C ARG A 3 -10.49 12.88 16.03
N THR A 4 -11.09 13.16 14.89
CA THR A 4 -10.62 12.69 13.58
C THR A 4 -9.28 13.31 13.19
N GLU A 5 -9.11 14.62 13.35
CA GLU A 5 -7.81 15.29 13.18
C GLU A 5 -6.74 14.64 14.06
N ARG A 6 -7.09 14.27 15.29
CA ARG A 6 -6.17 13.61 16.22
C ARG A 6 -5.75 12.23 15.79
N LEU A 7 -6.69 11.39 15.36
CA LEU A 7 -6.34 10.06 14.85
C LEU A 7 -5.46 10.13 13.61
N LEU A 8 -5.71 11.09 12.71
CA LEU A 8 -4.86 11.35 11.53
C LEU A 8 -3.45 11.82 11.92
N ALA A 9 -3.34 12.81 12.81
CA ALA A 9 -2.06 13.29 13.31
C ALA A 9 -1.26 12.16 14.00
N PHE A 10 -1.96 11.33 14.78
CA PHE A 10 -1.38 10.17 15.45
C PHE A 10 -0.75 9.18 14.46
N LEU A 11 -1.50 8.81 13.41
CA LEU A 11 -0.99 7.95 12.34
C LEU A 11 0.20 8.57 11.62
N GLN A 12 0.17 9.87 11.36
CA GLN A 12 1.26 10.55 10.65
C GLN A 12 2.57 10.56 11.44
N ILE A 13 2.48 10.79 12.76
CA ILE A 13 3.64 10.68 13.67
C ILE A 13 4.21 9.26 13.60
N LEU A 14 3.36 8.23 13.76
CA LEU A 14 3.81 6.85 13.73
C LEU A 14 4.37 6.40 12.36
N ARG A 15 3.86 6.94 11.24
CA ARG A 15 4.39 6.67 9.89
C ARG A 15 5.79 7.20 9.65
N THR A 16 6.12 8.33 10.29
CA THR A 16 7.39 9.03 10.07
C THR A 16 8.50 8.49 11.00
N CYS A 17 8.11 7.84 12.10
CA CYS A 17 9.04 7.29 13.08
C CYS A 17 9.62 5.94 12.65
N ARG A 18 10.95 5.84 12.59
CA ARG A 18 11.68 4.57 12.37
C ARG A 18 11.81 3.71 13.63
N HIS A 19 11.60 4.28 14.81
CA HIS A 19 11.75 3.63 16.11
C HIS A 19 10.44 3.71 16.91
N PRO A 20 10.20 2.78 17.85
CA PRO A 20 9.02 2.83 18.72
C PRO A 20 8.89 4.16 19.47
N MET A 21 7.72 4.78 19.38
CA MET A 21 7.39 6.03 20.08
C MET A 21 6.65 5.74 21.37
N THR A 22 7.15 6.21 22.51
CA THR A 22 6.48 6.00 23.80
C THR A 22 5.13 6.74 23.84
N GLY A 23 4.17 6.17 24.59
CA GLY A 23 2.88 6.83 24.79
C GLY A 23 3.00 8.23 25.41
N GLN A 24 4.02 8.44 26.26
CA GLN A 24 4.30 9.74 26.88
C GLN A 24 4.77 10.77 25.85
N ARG A 25 5.62 10.37 24.90
CA ARG A 25 6.07 11.26 23.84
C ARG A 25 4.95 11.61 22.87
N LEU A 26 4.09 10.63 22.53
CA LEU A 26 2.89 10.84 21.73
C LEU A 26 1.90 11.80 22.42
N ALA A 27 1.74 11.66 23.75
CA ALA A 27 0.90 12.55 24.55
C ALA A 27 1.43 14.00 24.53
N LEU A 28 2.75 14.17 24.62
CA LEU A 28 3.41 15.47 24.62
C LEU A 28 3.33 16.15 23.25
N GLU A 29 3.65 15.43 22.17
CA GLU A 29 3.57 15.99 20.80
C GLU A 29 2.15 16.39 20.39
N LEU A 30 1.15 15.60 20.79
CA LEU A 30 -0.25 15.86 20.45
C LEU A 30 -0.97 16.73 21.50
N SER A 31 -0.29 17.15 22.57
CA SER A 31 -0.85 17.91 23.68
C SER A 31 -2.13 17.27 24.27
N VAL A 32 -2.10 15.95 24.48
CA VAL A 32 -3.22 15.18 25.06
C VAL A 32 -2.78 14.32 26.23
N SER A 33 -3.73 13.84 27.02
CA SER A 33 -3.44 12.92 28.12
C SER A 33 -2.97 11.55 27.62
N LEU A 34 -2.16 10.85 28.44
CA LEU A 34 -1.72 9.48 28.16
C LEU A 34 -2.91 8.50 28.02
N ARG A 35 -4.00 8.72 28.77
CA ARG A 35 -5.23 7.94 28.64
C ARG A 35 -5.88 8.12 27.27
N THR A 36 -5.84 9.34 26.72
CA THR A 36 -6.34 9.64 25.38
C THR A 36 -5.52 8.91 24.32
N VAL A 37 -4.19 8.90 24.47
CA VAL A 37 -3.27 8.16 23.58
C VAL A 37 -3.64 6.68 23.52
N TYR A 38 -3.80 6.00 24.66
CA TYR A 38 -4.14 4.58 24.66
C TYR A 38 -5.52 4.28 24.05
N ARG A 39 -6.51 5.14 24.31
CA ARG A 39 -7.84 5.00 23.71
C ARG A 39 -7.81 5.20 22.20
N ASP A 40 -7.00 6.14 21.71
CA ASP A 40 -6.86 6.42 20.29
C ASP A 40 -6.08 5.30 19.57
N ILE A 41 -5.04 4.73 20.19
CA ILE A 41 -4.35 3.54 19.69
C ILE A 41 -5.32 2.37 19.54
N ALA A 42 -6.10 2.07 20.58
CA ALA A 42 -7.10 1.01 20.53
C ALA A 42 -8.15 1.27 19.43
N THR A 43 -8.54 2.54 19.24
CA THR A 43 -9.45 2.93 18.15
C THR A 43 -8.82 2.66 16.79
N LEU A 44 -7.55 3.04 16.58
CA LEU A 44 -6.85 2.82 15.31
C LEU A 44 -6.63 1.33 15.01
N GLN A 45 -6.29 0.53 16.03
CA GLN A 45 -6.15 -0.92 15.89
C GLN A 45 -7.48 -1.57 15.51
N ALA A 46 -8.59 -1.17 16.15
CA ALA A 46 -9.93 -1.65 15.80
C ALA A 46 -10.35 -1.26 14.37
N GLN A 47 -9.78 -0.17 13.83
CA GLN A 47 -9.98 0.28 12.45
C GLN A 47 -9.02 -0.38 11.45
N GLY A 48 -8.13 -1.29 11.90
CA GLY A 48 -7.24 -2.07 11.03
C GLY A 48 -5.81 -1.55 10.90
N ALA A 49 -5.39 -0.56 11.70
CA ALA A 49 -3.99 -0.15 11.72
C ALA A 49 -3.12 -1.21 12.46
N ASP A 50 -2.09 -1.76 11.79
CA ASP A 50 -1.11 -2.68 12.41
C ASP A 50 -0.11 -1.90 13.29
N ILE A 51 -0.63 -1.32 14.38
CA ILE A 51 0.16 -0.66 15.41
C ILE A 51 0.58 -1.73 16.41
N ARG A 52 1.89 -1.94 16.54
CA ARG A 52 2.48 -2.84 17.54
C ARG A 52 3.17 -2.05 18.64
N GLY A 53 3.11 -2.55 19.87
CA GLY A 53 3.75 -1.90 21.00
C GLY A 53 3.02 -2.15 22.30
N GLU A 54 3.72 -1.88 23.40
CA GLU A 54 3.20 -2.00 24.76
C GLU A 54 3.49 -0.73 25.56
N ALA A 55 2.71 -0.52 26.63
CA ALA A 55 2.95 0.57 27.56
C ALA A 55 4.35 0.47 28.16
N GLY A 56 5.12 1.57 28.09
CA GLY A 56 6.50 1.62 28.57
C GLY A 56 7.56 1.22 27.54
N ILE A 57 7.22 0.44 26.51
CA ILE A 57 8.13 0.06 25.42
C ILE A 57 7.98 1.03 24.23
N GLY A 58 6.75 1.45 23.95
CA GLY A 58 6.39 2.35 22.85
C GLY A 58 5.72 1.63 21.68
N TYR A 59 5.19 2.44 20.76
CA TYR A 59 4.34 2.02 19.66
C TYR A 59 4.99 2.33 18.32
N ILE A 60 4.86 1.39 17.38
CA ILE A 60 5.30 1.54 16.00
C ILE A 60 4.15 1.11 15.09
N LEU A 61 3.90 1.90 14.05
CA LEU A 61 3.03 1.46 12.97
C LEU A 61 3.90 0.58 12.06
N ARG A 62 3.56 -0.70 11.93
CA ARG A 62 4.24 -1.51 10.91
C ARG A 62 3.90 -0.93 9.54
N PRO A 63 4.89 -0.74 8.66
CA PRO A 63 4.61 -0.34 7.30
C PRO A 63 3.60 -1.34 6.75
N GLY A 64 2.40 -0.87 6.44
CA GLY A 64 1.47 -1.65 5.64
C GLY A 64 2.16 -2.02 4.32
N PHE A 65 1.62 -3.01 3.61
CA PHE A 65 2.06 -3.43 2.27
C PHE A 65 1.84 -2.36 1.18
N LEU A 66 1.95 -1.07 1.53
CA LEU A 66 1.95 0.04 0.60
C LEU A 66 3.37 0.14 0.04
N LEU A 67 3.49 -0.10 -1.26
CA LEU A 67 4.71 0.24 -1.97
C LEU A 67 4.92 1.76 -1.86
N PRO A 68 6.12 2.23 -1.47
CA PRO A 68 6.44 3.66 -1.60
C PRO A 68 6.28 4.08 -3.08
N PRO A 69 6.15 5.38 -3.38
CA PRO A 69 6.14 5.84 -4.77
C PRO A 69 7.35 5.29 -5.53
N LEU A 70 7.09 4.46 -6.54
CA LEU A 70 8.12 3.88 -7.40
C LEU A 70 8.14 4.65 -8.71
N MET A 71 9.35 4.93 -9.20
CA MET A 71 9.53 5.42 -10.56
C MET A 71 9.91 4.23 -11.43
N PHE A 72 9.17 4.02 -12.49
CA PHE A 72 9.46 3.01 -13.50
C PHE A 72 9.79 3.69 -14.81
N ASN A 73 10.74 3.14 -15.56
CA ASN A 73 10.94 3.50 -16.95
C ASN A 73 9.95 2.75 -17.87
N GLU A 74 9.89 3.12 -19.14
CA GLU A 74 8.94 2.52 -20.11
C GLU A 74 9.09 0.99 -20.22
N GLN A 75 10.34 0.48 -20.25
CA GLN A 75 10.60 -0.96 -20.38
C GLN A 75 10.20 -1.73 -19.13
N GLU A 76 10.44 -1.18 -17.94
CA GLU A 76 10.03 -1.78 -16.66
C GLU A 76 8.51 -1.85 -16.54
N ILE A 77 7.82 -0.83 -17.05
CA ILE A 77 6.36 -0.79 -17.14
C ILE A 77 5.83 -1.87 -18.09
N ASP A 78 6.42 -2.00 -19.28
CA ASP A 78 6.03 -3.02 -20.25
C ASP A 78 6.22 -4.44 -19.69
N ALA A 79 7.36 -4.68 -19.02
CA ALA A 79 7.66 -5.94 -18.37
C ALA A 79 6.65 -6.25 -17.24
N LEU A 80 6.29 -5.25 -16.43
CA LEU A 80 5.28 -5.40 -15.39
C LEU A 80 3.91 -5.76 -15.99
N MET A 81 3.46 -5.03 -17.01
CA MET A 81 2.18 -5.26 -17.67
C MET A 81 2.11 -6.65 -18.31
N LEU A 82 3.19 -7.08 -18.99
CA LEU A 82 3.28 -8.41 -19.59
C LEU A 82 3.21 -9.51 -18.52
N GLY A 83 3.98 -9.38 -17.44
CA GLY A 83 3.99 -10.34 -16.34
C GLY A 83 2.63 -10.46 -15.65
N MET A 84 1.96 -9.33 -15.38
CA MET A 84 0.63 -9.34 -14.77
C MET A 84 -0.43 -9.97 -15.69
N ARG A 85 -0.36 -9.74 -17.02
CA ARG A 85 -1.24 -10.40 -18.00
C ARG A 85 -1.01 -11.91 -18.06
N TRP A 86 0.23 -12.36 -17.93
CA TRP A 86 0.56 -13.79 -17.86
C TRP A 86 -0.03 -14.44 -16.60
N VAL A 87 0.15 -13.80 -15.44
CA VAL A 87 -0.44 -14.27 -14.16
C VAL A 87 -1.97 -14.33 -14.25
N ALA A 88 -2.61 -13.33 -14.88
CA ALA A 88 -4.05 -13.29 -15.05
C ALA A 88 -4.61 -14.45 -15.91
N GLN A 89 -3.78 -15.10 -16.72
CA GLN A 89 -4.19 -16.24 -17.57
C GLN A 89 -3.90 -17.61 -16.96
N GLN A 90 -2.82 -17.74 -16.16
CA GLN A 90 -2.31 -19.06 -15.74
C GLN A 90 -2.34 -19.33 -14.23
N ALA A 91 -2.57 -18.33 -13.37
CA ALA A 91 -2.52 -18.50 -11.92
C ALA A 91 -3.87 -18.87 -11.29
N ASP A 92 -3.85 -19.19 -9.98
CA ASP A 92 -5.05 -19.43 -9.20
C ASP A 92 -5.94 -18.19 -9.08
N LYS A 93 -7.23 -18.39 -8.78
CA LYS A 93 -8.26 -17.33 -8.72
C LYS A 93 -7.84 -16.11 -7.89
N SER A 94 -7.18 -16.29 -6.75
CA SER A 94 -6.71 -15.19 -5.91
C SER A 94 -5.64 -14.33 -6.59
N LEU A 95 -4.67 -14.97 -7.24
CA LEU A 95 -3.58 -14.30 -7.96
C LEU A 95 -4.09 -13.63 -9.24
N VAL A 96 -5.05 -14.25 -9.94
CA VAL A 96 -5.71 -13.64 -11.10
C VAL A 96 -6.38 -12.33 -10.69
N GLN A 97 -7.15 -12.32 -9.60
CA GLN A 97 -7.80 -11.09 -9.12
C GLN A 97 -6.78 -10.02 -8.67
N ALA A 98 -5.70 -10.43 -8.01
CA ALA A 98 -4.63 -9.52 -7.63
C ALA A 98 -3.95 -8.90 -8.86
N ALA A 99 -3.65 -9.70 -9.88
CA ALA A 99 -3.02 -9.24 -11.12
C ALA A 99 -3.90 -8.25 -11.89
N LEU A 100 -5.20 -8.52 -12.01
CA LEU A 100 -6.17 -7.58 -12.59
C LEU A 100 -6.20 -6.26 -11.80
N GLY A 101 -6.17 -6.33 -10.46
CA GLY A 101 -6.10 -5.14 -9.62
C GLY A 101 -4.81 -4.32 -9.79
N VAL A 102 -3.67 -4.95 -10.06
CA VAL A 102 -2.41 -4.26 -10.38
C VAL A 102 -2.50 -3.59 -11.76
N LEU A 103 -3.01 -4.29 -12.77
CA LEU A 103 -3.18 -3.74 -14.12
C LEU A 103 -4.07 -2.49 -14.11
N SER A 104 -5.21 -2.52 -13.42
CA SER A 104 -6.09 -1.35 -13.33
C SER A 104 -5.43 -0.16 -12.62
N LYS A 105 -4.59 -0.41 -11.61
CA LYS A 105 -3.84 0.66 -10.93
C LYS A 105 -2.76 1.25 -11.83
N ALA A 106 -2.04 0.41 -12.58
CA ALA A 106 -1.03 0.85 -13.53
C ALA A 106 -1.65 1.70 -14.65
N GLU A 107 -2.76 1.25 -15.23
CA GLU A 107 -3.51 1.98 -16.27
C GLU A 107 -4.03 3.34 -15.76
N ALA A 108 -4.55 3.40 -14.52
CA ALA A 108 -5.00 4.66 -13.92
C ALA A 108 -3.86 5.68 -13.77
N VAL A 109 -2.67 5.22 -13.35
CA VAL A 109 -1.49 6.09 -13.23
C VAL A 109 -1.00 6.55 -14.60
N MET A 110 -0.97 5.65 -15.60
CA MET A 110 -0.61 6.01 -16.98
C MET A 110 -1.58 7.03 -17.59
N LEU A 111 -2.88 6.86 -17.39
CA LEU A 111 -3.88 7.81 -17.91
C LEU A 111 -3.68 9.21 -17.30
N SER A 112 -3.29 9.28 -16.02
CA SER A 112 -2.97 10.54 -15.33
C SER A 112 -1.62 11.15 -15.73
N ALA A 113 -0.64 10.31 -16.10
CA ALA A 113 0.69 10.76 -16.54
C ALA A 113 0.74 11.10 -18.04
N ILE A 114 -0.19 10.56 -18.83
CA ILE A 114 -0.15 10.55 -20.29
C ILE A 114 -1.47 11.09 -20.87
N ALA A 115 -1.88 12.30 -20.47
CA ALA A 115 -2.90 13.06 -21.21
C ALA A 115 -2.49 13.39 -22.67
N GLY A 116 -1.42 12.81 -23.22
CA GLY A 116 -0.88 13.16 -24.53
C GLY A 116 -0.27 12.08 -25.42
N LYS A 117 -0.02 10.80 -25.05
CA LYS A 117 0.76 9.92 -25.96
C LYS A 117 0.78 8.37 -25.90
N PHE A 118 -0.08 7.64 -25.16
CA PHE A 118 0.04 6.17 -25.07
C PHE A 118 -1.19 5.35 -25.49
N ILE A 119 -1.86 5.74 -26.58
CA ILE A 119 -2.96 4.92 -27.13
C ILE A 119 -2.46 3.75 -28.03
N LYS A 120 -1.16 3.58 -28.29
CA LYS A 120 -0.72 2.72 -29.41
C LYS A 120 -0.13 1.34 -29.14
N THR A 121 0.13 0.91 -27.91
CA THR A 121 0.78 -0.40 -27.72
C THR A 121 -0.21 -1.47 -27.28
N ALA A 122 -0.96 -1.97 -28.26
CA ALA A 122 -1.65 -3.25 -28.19
C ALA A 122 -0.62 -4.39 -28.14
N LEU A 123 0.04 -4.56 -26.99
CA LEU A 123 0.83 -5.77 -26.69
C LEU A 123 -0.16 -6.87 -26.30
N PHE A 124 -0.66 -7.57 -27.32
CA PHE A 124 -1.37 -8.83 -27.17
C PHE A 124 -0.40 -9.86 -26.56
N ALA A 125 -0.68 -10.29 -25.32
CA ALA A 125 -0.13 -11.53 -24.81
C ALA A 125 -0.78 -12.68 -25.60
N ALA A 126 -0.03 -13.25 -26.55
CA ALA A 126 -0.53 -14.34 -27.39
C ALA A 126 -0.99 -15.53 -26.51
N PRO A 127 -2.09 -16.22 -26.87
CA PRO A 127 -2.54 -17.38 -26.13
C PRO A 127 -1.49 -18.49 -26.24
N SER A 128 -1.07 -19.05 -25.10
CA SER A 128 -0.13 -20.16 -25.06
C SER A 128 -0.75 -21.41 -25.71
N GLN A 129 -0.40 -21.70 -26.96
CA GLN A 129 -0.59 -23.05 -27.51
C GLN A 129 0.42 -23.98 -26.84
N TYR A 130 0.00 -24.57 -25.73
CA TYR A 130 0.69 -25.68 -25.10
C TYR A 130 0.47 -26.95 -25.95
N ARG A 131 1.56 -27.57 -26.41
CA ARG A 131 1.56 -28.91 -27.00
C ARG A 131 2.76 -29.68 -26.45
N PRO A 132 2.60 -30.58 -25.46
CA PRO A 132 3.68 -31.47 -25.08
C PRO A 132 3.79 -32.56 -26.15
N ALA A 133 5.01 -32.74 -26.66
CA ALA A 133 5.38 -33.96 -27.37
C ALA A 133 5.62 -35.04 -26.29
N TYR A 134 4.82 -36.11 -26.31
CA TYR A 134 5.21 -37.52 -26.48
C TYR A 134 3.97 -38.39 -26.28
#